data_AF-A0A453GTY7-F1
#
_entry.id   AF-A0A453GTY7-F1
#
_cell.length_a   1.000
_cell.length_b   1.000
_cell.length_c   1.000
_cell.angle_alpha   90.00
_cell.angle_beta   90.00
_cell.angle_gamma   90.00
#
_symmetry.space_group_name_H-M   'P 1'
#
loop_
_entity.id
_entity.type
_entity.pdbx_description
1 polymer ?
#
loop_
_entity_poly.entity_id
_entity_poly.type
_entity_poly.pdbx_seq_one_letter_code
_entity_poly.pdbx_strand_id
1 'polypeptide(L)' 'MRKGLGTMTLLVHWMIWKHRNDCVFNGGRPSVNTLLTKIKEEAALWASAGALGLRAMTPQTWDVH' A
#
# COMPACT_ATOMS: atom_id res chain seq x y z
N MET A 1 -14.69 -8.15 8.85
CA MET A 1 -14.52 -7.39 7.59
C MET A 1 -14.21 -5.90 7.78
N ARG A 2 -14.93 -5.12 8.61
CA ARG A 2 -14.67 -3.67 8.80
C ARG A 2 -13.23 -3.27 9.19
N LYS A 3 -12.56 -4.07 10.04
CA LYS A 3 -11.19 -3.77 10.49
C LYS A 3 -10.16 -3.81 9.36
N GLY A 4 -10.30 -4.75 8.42
CA GLY A 4 -9.42 -4.82 7.26
C GLY A 4 -9.51 -3.56 6.42
N LEU A 5 -10.73 -3.17 6.04
CA LEU A 5 -10.98 -2.02 5.16
C LEU A 5 -10.37 -0.73 5.72
N GLY A 6 -10.52 -0.49 7.03
CA GLY A 6 -9.88 0.64 7.70
C GLY A 6 -8.36 0.63 7.58
N THR A 7 -7.71 -0.51 7.80
CA THR A 7 -6.26 -0.65 7.64
C THR A 7 -5.81 -0.38 6.20
N MET A 8 -6.55 -0.86 5.21
CA MET A 8 -6.20 -0.64 3.80
C MET A 8 -6.41 0.81 3.37
N THR A 9 -7.48 1.46 3.82
CA THR A 9 -7.70 2.90 3.58
C THR A 9 -6.58 3.73 4.20
N LEU A 10 -6.17 3.43 5.44
CA LEU A 10 -5.05 4.10 6.10
C LEU A 10 -3.74 3.90 5.34
N LEU A 11 -3.45 2.67 4.91
CA LEU A 11 -2.26 2.34 4.11
C LEU A 11 -2.22 3.15 2.81
N VAL A 12 -3.34 3.21 2.07
CA VAL A 12 -3.41 3.96 0.81
C VAL A 12 -3.17 5.45 1.06
N HIS A 13 -3.82 6.05 2.06
CA HIS A 13 -3.62 7.45 2.41
C HIS A 13 -2.16 7.74 2.82
N TRP A 14 -1.56 6.86 3.62
CA TRP A 14 -0.17 6.94 4.03
C TRP A 14 0.80 6.91 2.83
N MET A 15 0.59 5.99 1.89
CA MET A 15 1.45 5.85 0.72
C MET A 15 1.30 7.04 -0.24
N ILE A 16 0.10 7.58 -0.41
CA ILE A 16 -0.13 8.82 -1.18
C ILE A 16 0.65 9.97 -0.55
N TRP A 17 0.57 10.15 0.77
CA TRP A 17 1.30 11.20 1.47
C TRP A 17 2.82 11.06 1.29
N LYS A 18 3.35 9.85 1.47
CA LYS A 18 4.79 9.56 1.28
C LYS A 18 5.26 9.88 -0.14
N HIS A 19 4.49 9.47 -1.15
CA HIS A 19 4.80 9.73 -2.57
C HIS A 19 4.76 11.22 -2.90
N ARG A 20 3.79 11.96 -2.35
CA ARG A 20 3.72 13.42 -2.52
C ARG A 20 4.92 14.13 -1.88
N ASN A 21 5.32 13.72 -0.69
CA ASN A 21 6.51 14.26 -0.05
C ASN A 21 7.78 13.97 -0.87
N ASP A 22 7.94 12.75 -1.36
CA ASP A 22 9.08 12.40 -2.21
C ASP A 22 9.15 13.26 -3.49
N CYS A 23 8.00 13.53 -4.12
CA CYS A 23 7.94 14.43 -5.28
C CYS A 23 8.34 15.87 -4.94
N VAL A 24 7.91 16.37 -3.77
CA VAL A 24 8.16 17.76 -3.33
C VAL A 24 9.61 17.95 -2.85
N PHE A 25 10.13 17.02 -2.04
CA PHE A 25 11.42 17.18 -1.39
C PHE A 25 12.59 16.62 -2.21
N ASN A 26 12.38 15.54 -2.95
CA ASN A 26 13.44 14.87 -3.73
C ASN A 26 13.31 15.13 -5.24
N GLY A 27 12.36 15.97 -5.68
CA GLY A 27 12.11 16.25 -7.09
C GLY A 27 11.60 15.04 -7.89
N GLY A 28 11.06 14.03 -7.19
CA GLY A 28 10.47 12.85 -7.81
C GLY A 28 9.33 13.20 -8.76
N ARG A 29 9.19 12.46 -9.87
CA ARG A 29 8.06 12.63 -10.79
C ARG A 29 6.82 11.92 -10.23
N PRO A 30 5.64 12.58 -10.23
CA PRO A 30 4.41 11.93 -9.80
C PRO A 30 4.07 10.78 -10.75
N SER A 31 3.96 9.56 -10.22
CA SER A 31 3.65 8.35 -10.98
C SER A 31 2.66 7.49 -10.21
N VAL A 32 1.45 7.35 -10.76
CA VAL A 32 0.40 6.51 -10.18
C VAL A 32 0.79 5.03 -10.23
N ASN A 33 1.46 4.59 -11.30
CA ASN A 33 1.94 3.21 -11.42
C ASN A 33 2.95 2.87 -10.33
N THR A 34 3.93 3.76 -10.10
CA THR A 34 4.93 3.59 -9.04
C THR A 34 4.29 3.56 -7.66
N LEU A 35 3.32 4.46 -7.41
CA LEU A 35 2.57 4.49 -6.16
C LEU A 35 1.78 3.19 -5.94
N LEU A 36 1.07 2.69 -6.96
CA LEU A 36 0.31 1.45 -6.87
C LEU A 36 1.20 0.24 -6.60
N THR A 37 2.35 0.13 -7.27
CA THR A 37 3.32 -0.95 -7.00
C THR A 37 3.77 -0.92 -5.54
N LYS A 38 4.19 0.23 -5.03
CA LYS A 38 4.62 0.37 -3.63
C LYS A 38 3.51 0.05 -2.63
N ILE A 39 2.26 0.40 -2.93
CA ILE A 39 1.10 0.04 -2.08
C ILE A 39 0.93 -1.48 -2.01
N LYS A 40 1.08 -2.20 -3.13
CA LYS A 40 0.97 -3.66 -3.17
C LYS A 40 2.08 -4.32 -2.36
N GLU A 41 3.32 -3.88 -2.55
CA GLU A 41 4.50 -4.38 -1.81
C GLU A 41 4.32 -4.19 -0.30
N GLU A 42 3.94 -2.98 0.13
CA GLU A 42 3.72 -2.66 1.55
C GLU A 42 2.54 -3.47 2.12
N ALA A 43 1.46 -3.64 1.35
CA ALA A 43 0.33 -4.47 1.77
C ALA A 43 0.72 -5.95 1.94
N ALA A 44 1.56 -6.50 1.05
CA ALA A 44 2.09 -7.86 1.16
C ALA A 44 2.99 -8.02 2.38
N LEU A 45 3.87 -7.04 2.65
CA LEU A 45 4.72 -7.01 3.84
C LEU A 45 3.89 -6.97 5.14
N TRP A 46 2.82 -6.17 5.18
CA TRP A 46 1.97 -6.11 6.36
C TRP A 46 1.17 -7.41 6.54
N ALA A 47 0.71 -8.01 5.44
CA ALA A 47 0.02 -9.30 5.47
C ALA A 47 0.94 -10.43 5.98
N SER A 48 2.21 -10.47 5.56
CA SER A 48 3.20 -11.43 6.04
C SER A 48 3.59 -11.19 7.50
N ALA A 49 3.62 -9.93 7.95
CA ALA A 49 3.81 -9.54 9.34
C ALA A 49 2.60 -9.79 10.25
N GLY A 50 1.52 -10.40 9.74
CA GLY A 50 0.37 -10.83 10.54
C GLY A 50 -0.84 -9.90 10.52
N ALA A 51 -0.92 -8.93 9.60
CA ALA A 51 -2.13 -8.12 9.39
C ALA A 51 -3.24 -8.96 8.70
N LEU A 52 -3.86 -9.87 9.46
CA LEU A 52 -4.86 -10.83 8.95
C LEU A 52 -6.07 -10.18 8.27
N GLY A 53 -6.47 -8.99 8.73
CA GLY A 53 -7.56 -8.22 8.12
C GLY A 53 -7.20 -7.64 6.75
N LEU A 54 -5.91 -7.36 6.51
CA LEU A 54 -5.41 -6.91 5.21
C LEU A 54 -5.20 -8.11 4.28
N ARG A 55 -4.64 -9.21 4.78
CA ARG A 55 -4.48 -10.48 4.04
C ARG A 55 -5.80 -11.00 3.45
N ALA A 56 -6.90 -10.83 4.18
CA ALA A 56 -8.23 -11.26 3.75
C ALA A 56 -8.83 -10.38 2.62
N MET A 57 -8.23 -9.23 2.31
CA MET A 57 -8.73 -8.27 1.31
C MET A 57 -7.78 -8.06 0.14
N THR A 58 -6.49 -8.34 0.33
CA THR A 58 -5.52 -8.34 -0.77
C THR A 58 -5.88 -9.48 -1.73
N PRO A 59 -6.04 -9.19 -3.04
CA PRO A 59 -6.24 -10.22 -4.05
C PRO A 59 -5.10 -11.23 -4.00
N GLN A 60 -5.39 -12.54 -4.05
CA GLN A 60 -4.36 -13.58 -4.10
C GLN A 60 -3.41 -13.43 -5.31
N THR A 61 -3.83 -12.69 -6.34
CA THR A 61 -3.00 -12.35 -7.50
C THR A 61 -1.89 -11.32 -7.20
N TRP A 62 -1.80 -10.80 -5.98
CA TRP A 62 -0.68 -9.97 -5.51
C TRP A 62 0.38 -10.79 -4.76
N ASP A 63 0.12 -12.09 -4.53
CA ASP A 63 1.03 -13.05 -3.88
C ASP A 63 2.03 -13.68 -4.87
N VAL A 64 2.00 -13.27 -6.15
CA VAL A 64 2.90 -13.78 -7.19
C VAL A 64 4.13 -12.87 -7.36
N HIS A 65 5.07 -12.99 -6.43
CA HIS A 65 6.52 -12.93 -6.70
C HIS A 65 7.34 -13.38 -5.49
#